data_AF-A0A7X8RD72-F1
#
_entry.id   AF-A0A7X8RD72-F1
#
_cell.length_a   1.000
_cell.length_b   1.000
_cell.length_c   1.000
_cell.angle_alpha   90.00
_cell.angle_beta   90.00
_cell.angle_gamma   90.00
#
_symmetry.space_group_name_H-M   'P 1'
#
loop_
_entity.id
_entity.type
_entity.pdbx_description
1 polymer ?
#
loop_
_entity_poly.entity_id
_entity_poly.type
_entity_poly.pdbx_seq_one_letter_code
_entity_poly.pdbx_strand_id
1 'polypeptide(L)'
;MKTMRKKLFAILLLAFCCVLFFPITAMAEEITEEPIALPETMIIIKQLFSDSGELEPEKITINSDEGGRFSFEYPAKTIADMRGHGDDHSITAFRVEGRADYRIDKEKERKFGAEYSRWIVGEFAVPDEIVYTVLTPSVSESHSNISKFSITPYGGSFETTSYDDEESEHHILFKLQVHITRTDTVYDVEGGSTTSEHSYDDELIFATRTVGFLDPYPMQDADIVQKAGTKGKWEYYKPEDRQWGFRYTFGGTKSKHTEHAGPLATIFISILAILLSILFGNTGGFIPTVPAG
;
A
#
# COMPACT_ATOMS: atom_id res chain seq x y z
N MET A 1 21.09 25.58 -54.56
CA MET A 1 19.69 25.17 -54.27
C MET A 1 19.49 23.67 -53.95
N LYS A 2 20.26 22.71 -54.49
CA LYS A 2 20.07 21.27 -54.20
C LYS A 2 20.43 20.83 -52.76
N THR A 3 21.40 21.48 -52.12
CA THR A 3 21.89 21.14 -50.77
C THR A 3 20.98 21.64 -49.63
N MET A 4 20.33 22.79 -49.80
CA MET A 4 19.36 23.31 -48.81
C MET A 4 18.06 22.48 -48.77
N ARG A 5 17.66 21.92 -49.91
CA ARG A 5 16.46 21.07 -50.02
C ARG A 5 16.59 19.76 -49.24
N LYS A 6 17.80 19.18 -49.16
CA LYS A 6 18.08 17.96 -48.37
C LYS A 6 18.07 18.20 -46.86
N LYS A 7 18.62 19.34 -46.40
CA LYS A 7 18.60 19.71 -44.97
C LYS A 7 17.19 20.01 -44.48
N LEU A 8 16.37 20.69 -45.29
CA LEU A 8 14.97 20.96 -44.96
C LEU A 8 14.15 19.67 -44.85
N PHE A 9 14.39 18.71 -45.75
CA PHE A 9 13.70 17.42 -45.75
C PHE A 9 14.07 16.56 -44.54
N ALA A 10 15.35 16.57 -44.14
CA ALA A 10 15.82 15.87 -42.94
C ALA A 10 15.21 16.43 -41.65
N ILE A 11 15.08 17.76 -41.54
CA ILE A 11 14.43 18.41 -40.39
C ILE A 11 12.93 18.10 -40.35
N LEU A 12 12.27 18.09 -41.51
CA LEU A 12 10.85 17.72 -41.62
C LEU A 12 10.61 16.26 -41.23
N LEU A 13 11.51 15.34 -41.62
CA LEU A 13 11.42 13.93 -41.29
C LEU A 13 11.73 13.67 -39.81
N LEU A 14 12.66 14.43 -39.21
CA LEU A 14 12.93 14.39 -37.76
C LEU A 14 11.73 14.90 -36.96
N ALA A 15 11.13 16.02 -37.39
CA ALA A 15 9.92 16.56 -36.76
C ALA A 15 8.72 15.61 -36.92
N PHE A 16 8.58 14.96 -38.08
CA PHE A 16 7.54 13.97 -38.32
C PHE A 16 7.76 12.69 -37.50
N CYS A 17 9.02 12.27 -37.27
CA CYS A 17 9.35 11.19 -36.33
C CYS A 17 9.07 11.60 -34.88
N CYS A 18 9.35 12.83 -34.46
CA CYS A 18 9.01 13.30 -33.11
C CYS A 18 7.50 13.37 -32.87
N VAL A 19 6.70 13.69 -33.90
CA VAL A 19 5.22 13.76 -33.80
C VAL A 19 4.57 12.38 -33.95
N LEU A 20 5.16 11.44 -34.71
CA LEU A 20 4.64 10.08 -34.88
C LEU A 20 5.13 9.08 -33.82
N PHE A 21 6.34 9.26 -33.25
CA PHE A 21 6.84 8.39 -32.17
C PHE A 21 6.48 8.87 -30.76
N PHE A 22 5.88 10.06 -30.63
CA PHE A 22 5.33 10.51 -29.35
C PHE A 22 3.91 11.02 -29.52
N PRO A 23 2.91 10.13 -29.52
CA PRO A 23 1.98 10.15 -28.42
C PRO A 23 2.62 9.35 -27.28
N ILE A 24 3.50 9.98 -26.48
CA ILE A 24 3.30 9.77 -25.05
C ILE A 24 2.06 10.61 -24.74
N THR A 25 0.91 10.10 -25.18
CA THR A 25 -0.22 10.11 -24.30
C THR A 25 0.34 9.48 -23.04
N ALA A 26 0.63 10.32 -22.04
CA ALA A 26 0.41 9.90 -20.68
C ALA A 26 -1.04 9.43 -20.69
N MET A 27 -1.24 8.16 -21.03
CA MET A 27 -2.46 7.44 -20.73
C MET A 27 -2.46 7.56 -19.22
N ALA A 28 -3.24 8.50 -18.69
CA ALA A 28 -3.60 8.46 -17.30
C ALA A 28 -4.23 7.06 -17.16
N GLU A 29 -3.47 6.12 -16.59
CA GLU A 29 -3.94 4.76 -16.40
C GLU A 29 -5.25 4.87 -15.63
N GLU A 30 -6.29 4.24 -16.16
CA GLU A 30 -7.66 4.37 -15.68
C GLU A 30 -7.74 3.82 -14.25
N ILE A 31 -7.87 4.73 -13.29
CA ILE A 31 -8.24 4.38 -11.92
C ILE A 31 -9.76 4.24 -11.91
N THR A 32 -10.23 3.01 -11.74
CA THR A 32 -11.66 2.72 -11.60
C THR A 32 -11.93 2.43 -10.13
N GLU A 33 -12.86 3.19 -9.54
CA GLU A 33 -13.35 2.99 -8.18
C GLU A 33 -14.84 2.64 -8.24
N GLU A 34 -15.22 1.51 -7.65
CA GLU A 34 -16.59 1.05 -7.56
C GLU A 34 -16.99 0.82 -6.09
N PRO A 35 -18.14 1.29 -5.62
CA PRO A 35 -18.54 1.10 -4.22
C PRO A 35 -18.63 -0.38 -3.85
N ILE A 36 -18.25 -0.73 -2.62
CA ILE A 36 -18.24 -2.12 -2.17
C ILE A 36 -18.82 -2.29 -0.77
N ALA A 37 -19.70 -3.28 -0.63
CA ALA A 37 -20.16 -3.73 0.68
C ALA A 37 -19.04 -4.53 1.38
N LEU A 38 -18.62 -4.08 2.55
CA LEU A 38 -17.69 -4.81 3.42
C LEU A 38 -18.38 -6.06 4.02
N PRO A 39 -17.62 -7.11 4.34
CA PRO A 39 -18.19 -8.31 4.96
C PRO A 39 -18.74 -7.98 6.34
N GLU A 40 -19.81 -8.68 6.75
CA GLU A 40 -20.46 -8.49 8.07
C GLU A 40 -19.49 -8.67 9.25
N THR A 41 -18.40 -9.40 9.05
CA THR A 41 -17.38 -9.65 10.08
C THR A 41 -15.99 -9.24 9.60
N MET A 42 -15.29 -8.52 10.47
CA MET A 42 -13.85 -8.29 10.37
C MET A 42 -13.17 -8.60 11.71
N ILE A 43 -11.85 -8.76 11.70
CA ILE A 43 -11.04 -9.00 12.90
C ILE A 43 -10.00 -7.89 13.01
N ILE A 44 -9.96 -7.17 14.12
CA ILE A 44 -8.88 -6.25 14.47
C ILE A 44 -7.65 -7.09 14.82
N ILE A 45 -6.60 -6.95 14.02
CA ILE A 45 -5.32 -7.68 14.18
C ILE A 45 -4.19 -6.78 14.70
N LYS A 46 -4.38 -5.45 14.63
CA LYS A 46 -3.53 -4.47 15.29
C LYS A 46 -4.41 -3.43 15.96
N GLN A 47 -4.24 -3.26 17.27
CA GLN A 47 -4.98 -2.31 18.09
C GLN A 47 -4.36 -0.91 17.99
N LEU A 48 -5.16 0.13 18.22
CA LEU A 48 -4.77 1.54 18.03
C LEU A 48 -3.73 2.03 19.06
N PHE A 49 -3.70 1.39 20.23
CA PHE A 49 -2.90 1.81 21.39
C PHE A 49 -1.81 0.79 21.78
N SER A 50 -1.55 -0.20 20.90
CA SER A 50 -0.48 -1.19 21.08
C SER A 50 0.45 -1.24 19.88
N ASP A 51 1.74 -1.02 20.13
CA ASP A 51 2.80 -1.33 19.16
C ASP A 51 3.18 -2.82 19.19
N SER A 52 2.81 -3.54 20.25
CA SER A 52 3.07 -4.97 20.36
C SER A 52 1.92 -5.74 19.71
N GLY A 53 2.26 -6.62 18.76
CA GLY A 53 1.35 -7.62 18.20
C GLY A 53 0.97 -8.72 19.19
N GLU A 54 1.02 -8.42 20.49
CA GLU A 54 0.83 -9.34 21.60
C GLU A 54 -0.62 -9.37 22.07
N LEU A 55 -1.45 -8.42 21.62
CA LEU A 55 -2.87 -8.41 21.94
C LEU A 55 -3.63 -9.38 21.05
N GLU A 56 -4.52 -10.15 21.68
CA GLU A 56 -5.37 -11.08 20.96
C GLU A 56 -6.21 -10.35 19.90
N PRO A 57 -6.34 -10.93 18.69
CA PRO A 57 -7.22 -10.40 17.66
C PRO A 57 -8.67 -10.33 18.13
N GLU A 58 -9.39 -9.33 17.66
CA GLU A 58 -10.73 -9.03 18.17
C GLU A 58 -11.75 -8.91 17.05
N LYS A 59 -12.83 -9.68 17.17
CA LYS A 59 -13.89 -9.72 16.14
C LYS A 59 -14.80 -8.50 16.27
N ILE A 60 -15.11 -7.88 15.14
CA ILE A 60 -16.05 -6.77 15.02
C ILE A 60 -17.14 -7.08 13.98
N THR A 61 -18.33 -6.53 14.20
CA THR A 61 -19.45 -6.60 13.27
C THR A 61 -19.54 -5.31 12.46
N ILE A 62 -19.61 -5.45 11.14
CA ILE A 62 -19.69 -4.34 10.19
C ILE A 62 -21.10 -4.26 9.63
N ASN A 63 -21.70 -3.09 9.70
CA ASN A 63 -22.92 -2.76 8.97
C ASN A 63 -22.51 -2.07 7.67
N SER A 64 -22.69 -2.72 6.51
CA SER A 64 -22.31 -2.15 5.22
C SER A 64 -23.42 -2.31 4.16
N ASP A 65 -23.52 -1.36 3.23
CA ASP A 65 -24.45 -1.38 2.09
C ASP A 65 -23.72 -1.47 0.74
N GLU A 66 -24.45 -1.87 -0.31
CA GLU A 66 -23.94 -1.95 -1.69
C GLU A 66 -23.50 -0.59 -2.25
N GLY A 67 -23.89 0.52 -1.63
CA GLY A 67 -23.45 1.87 -1.97
C GLY A 67 -22.07 2.24 -1.40
N GLY A 68 -21.41 1.27 -0.74
CA GLY A 68 -20.09 1.40 -0.15
C GLY A 68 -20.09 1.99 1.25
N ARG A 69 -21.24 2.40 1.81
CA ARG A 69 -21.25 2.94 3.17
C ARG A 69 -21.04 1.81 4.16
N PHE A 70 -20.32 2.10 5.24
CA PHE A 70 -20.16 1.17 6.34
C PHE A 70 -20.11 1.88 7.69
N SER A 71 -20.40 1.13 8.75
CA SER A 71 -20.11 1.53 10.12
C SER A 71 -19.86 0.34 11.03
N PHE A 72 -19.05 0.53 12.06
CA PHE A 72 -18.81 -0.44 13.12
C PHE A 72 -18.42 0.26 14.43
N GLU A 73 -18.47 -0.47 15.53
CA GLU A 73 -17.99 -0.01 16.84
C GLU A 73 -16.60 -0.59 17.10
N TYR A 74 -15.62 0.28 17.35
CA TYR A 74 -14.35 -0.12 17.91
C TYR A 74 -14.53 -0.39 19.41
N PRO A 75 -14.18 -1.59 19.91
CA PRO A 75 -14.52 -1.99 21.26
C PRO A 75 -13.68 -1.26 22.31
N ALA A 76 -14.29 -0.99 23.47
CA ALA A 76 -13.56 -0.56 24.65
C ALA A 76 -12.66 -1.68 25.13
N LYS A 77 -11.44 -1.35 25.57
CA LYS A 77 -10.46 -2.35 26.01
C LYS A 77 -9.70 -1.88 27.22
N THR A 78 -9.41 -2.81 28.13
CA THR A 78 -8.54 -2.57 29.28
C THR A 78 -7.57 -3.74 29.38
N ILE A 79 -6.29 -3.43 29.45
CA ILE A 79 -5.19 -4.39 29.54
C ILE A 79 -4.37 -4.01 30.76
N ALA A 80 -4.34 -4.93 31.73
CA ALA A 80 -3.50 -4.78 32.91
C ALA A 80 -2.06 -5.19 32.58
N ASP A 81 -1.10 -4.51 33.18
CA ASP A 81 0.34 -4.81 33.07
C ASP A 81 0.82 -4.97 31.62
N MET A 82 0.41 -4.05 30.73
CA MET A 82 0.61 -4.16 29.29
C MET A 82 2.08 -4.25 28.89
N ARG A 83 3.00 -3.64 29.64
CA ARG A 83 4.45 -3.66 29.36
C ARG A 83 5.25 -4.46 30.39
N GLY A 84 4.58 -5.21 31.28
CA GLY A 84 5.26 -6.01 32.32
C GLY A 84 5.86 -5.18 33.45
N HIS A 85 5.39 -3.94 33.64
CA HIS A 85 5.85 -3.00 34.65
C HIS A 85 4.73 -2.44 35.54
N GLY A 86 3.58 -3.11 35.59
CA GLY A 86 2.39 -2.72 36.34
C GLY A 86 1.61 -1.57 35.70
N ASP A 87 1.79 -1.35 34.40
CA ASP A 87 1.10 -0.30 33.66
C ASP A 87 -0.23 -0.80 33.07
N ASP A 88 -1.32 -0.16 33.47
CA ASP A 88 -2.66 -0.50 33.00
C ASP A 88 -3.08 0.46 31.91
N HIS A 89 -3.53 -0.10 30.80
CA HIS A 89 -3.91 0.64 29.59
C HIS A 89 -5.40 0.49 29.36
N SER A 90 -6.11 1.58 29.07
CA SER A 90 -7.53 1.53 28.74
C SER A 90 -7.90 2.50 27.62
N ILE A 91 -8.76 2.07 26.71
CA ILE A 91 -9.33 2.88 25.64
C ILE A 91 -10.86 2.79 25.67
N THR A 92 -11.54 3.90 25.41
CA THR A 92 -12.99 3.93 25.24
C THR A 92 -13.41 3.33 23.91
N ALA A 93 -14.63 2.78 23.86
CA ALA A 93 -15.25 2.42 22.58
C ALA A 93 -15.51 3.69 21.76
N PHE A 94 -15.51 3.54 20.43
CA PHE A 94 -15.84 4.65 19.52
C PHE A 94 -16.43 4.12 18.21
N ARG A 95 -17.28 4.92 17.57
CA ARG A 95 -17.89 4.54 16.29
C ARG A 95 -16.99 4.91 15.11
N VAL A 96 -16.90 4.01 14.14
CA VAL A 96 -16.28 4.26 12.84
C VAL A 96 -17.37 4.29 11.78
N GLU A 97 -17.38 5.32 10.95
CA GLU A 97 -18.32 5.47 9.82
C GLU A 97 -17.55 5.89 8.57
N GLY A 98 -17.83 5.29 7.42
CA GLY A 98 -17.08 5.62 6.22
C GLY A 98 -17.69 5.11 4.93
N ARG A 99 -16.89 5.23 3.87
CA ARG A 99 -17.20 4.70 2.55
C ARG A 99 -16.03 3.87 2.03
N ALA A 100 -16.35 2.68 1.53
CA ALA A 100 -15.43 1.74 0.92
C ALA A 100 -15.71 1.66 -0.57
N ASP A 101 -14.64 1.72 -1.35
CA ASP A 101 -14.62 1.52 -2.78
C ASP A 101 -13.58 0.45 -3.11
N TYR A 102 -13.83 -0.26 -4.20
CA TYR A 102 -12.92 -1.23 -4.79
C TYR A 102 -12.17 -0.52 -5.90
N ARG A 103 -10.84 -0.45 -5.76
CA ARG A 103 -9.97 0.28 -6.69
C ARG A 103 -9.12 -0.68 -7.51
N ILE A 104 -9.20 -0.52 -8.83
CA ILE A 104 -8.24 -1.08 -9.78
C ILE A 104 -7.20 0.01 -10.09
N ASP A 105 -5.93 -0.31 -9.87
CA ASP A 105 -4.81 0.60 -10.09
C ASP A 105 -3.72 -0.13 -10.88
N LYS A 106 -3.70 0.09 -12.21
CA LYS A 106 -2.77 -0.58 -13.13
C LYS A 106 -1.31 -0.24 -12.86
N GLU A 107 -1.03 0.94 -12.34
CA GLU A 107 0.33 1.32 -11.97
C GLU A 107 0.78 0.51 -10.75
N LYS A 108 -0.10 0.37 -9.75
CA LYS A 108 0.12 -0.47 -8.56
C LYS A 108 0.27 -1.95 -8.95
N GLU A 109 -0.62 -2.48 -9.80
CA GLU A 109 -0.49 -3.86 -10.32
C GLU A 109 0.90 -4.09 -10.95
N ARG A 110 1.37 -3.18 -11.81
CA ARG A 110 2.69 -3.28 -12.46
C ARG A 110 3.84 -3.17 -11.48
N LYS A 111 3.76 -2.22 -10.54
CA LYS A 111 4.80 -1.98 -9.51
C LYS A 111 4.95 -3.18 -8.57
N PHE A 112 3.83 -3.80 -8.22
CA PHE A 112 3.78 -4.91 -7.27
C PHE A 112 3.75 -6.29 -7.95
N GLY A 113 3.73 -6.36 -9.28
CA GLY A 113 3.66 -7.61 -10.04
C GLY A 113 2.37 -8.39 -9.79
N ALA A 114 1.29 -7.68 -9.47
CA ALA A 114 0.03 -8.22 -8.99
C ALA A 114 -1.07 -7.91 -10.01
N GLU A 115 -1.00 -8.54 -11.19
CA GLU A 115 -1.95 -8.32 -12.28
C GLU A 115 -3.38 -8.57 -11.81
N TYR A 116 -4.29 -7.69 -12.22
CA TYR A 116 -5.70 -7.67 -11.84
C TYR A 116 -5.98 -7.47 -10.35
N SER A 117 -4.99 -7.12 -9.52
CA SER A 117 -5.24 -6.96 -8.08
C SER A 117 -6.14 -5.78 -7.78
N ARG A 118 -7.12 -6.03 -6.91
CA ARG A 118 -8.11 -5.05 -6.50
C ARG A 118 -7.97 -4.76 -5.02
N TRP A 119 -8.04 -3.49 -4.70
CA TRP A 119 -7.75 -2.99 -3.37
C TRP A 119 -9.02 -2.37 -2.81
N ILE A 120 -9.45 -2.85 -1.65
CA ILE A 120 -10.47 -2.14 -0.87
C ILE A 120 -9.79 -0.89 -0.32
N VAL A 121 -10.35 0.28 -0.62
CA VAL A 121 -9.84 1.59 -0.21
C VAL A 121 -11.01 2.45 0.25
N GLY A 122 -10.72 3.52 0.98
CA GLY A 122 -11.76 4.48 1.31
C GLY A 122 -11.37 5.50 2.35
N GLU A 123 -12.37 6.29 2.73
CA GLU A 123 -12.30 7.31 3.76
C GLU A 123 -13.28 7.00 4.89
N PHE A 124 -12.94 7.43 6.09
CA PHE A 124 -13.80 7.25 7.26
C PHE A 124 -13.65 8.41 8.24
N ALA A 125 -14.64 8.53 9.12
CA ALA A 125 -14.67 9.45 10.24
C ALA A 125 -14.94 8.70 11.54
N VAL A 126 -14.46 9.30 12.63
CA VAL A 126 -14.80 8.91 14.00
C VAL A 126 -15.42 10.15 14.63
N PRO A 127 -16.75 10.16 14.88
CA PRO A 127 -17.44 11.35 15.34
C PRO A 127 -17.21 11.64 16.84
N ASP A 128 -16.84 10.62 17.60
CA ASP A 128 -16.66 10.69 19.04
C ASP A 128 -15.21 10.99 19.42
N GLU A 129 -15.01 11.68 20.54
CA GLU A 129 -13.69 11.78 21.16
C GLU A 129 -13.25 10.39 21.64
N ILE A 130 -11.99 10.04 21.38
CA ILE A 130 -11.38 8.81 21.88
C ILE A 130 -10.60 9.16 23.15
N VAL A 131 -10.88 8.47 24.24
CA VAL A 131 -10.10 8.63 25.48
C VAL A 131 -9.25 7.39 25.67
N TYR A 132 -7.94 7.60 25.76
CA TYR A 132 -6.97 6.58 26.09
C TYR A 132 -6.25 6.95 27.39
N THR A 133 -6.14 6.01 28.32
CA THR A 133 -5.56 6.25 29.65
C THR A 133 -4.51 5.19 29.94
N VAL A 134 -3.36 5.64 30.43
CA VAL A 134 -2.29 4.80 30.97
C VAL A 134 -2.13 5.12 32.45
N LEU A 135 -2.27 4.10 33.30
CA LEU A 135 -1.99 4.16 34.72
C LEU A 135 -0.64 3.47 34.94
N THR A 136 0.33 4.18 35.52
CA THR A 136 1.63 3.58 35.86
C THR A 136 1.86 3.61 37.36
N PRO A 137 2.61 2.65 37.93
CA PRO A 137 2.93 2.68 39.35
C PRO A 137 3.60 4.01 39.72
N SER A 138 3.19 4.61 40.83
CA SER A 138 3.83 5.81 41.37
C SER A 138 4.73 5.49 42.56
N VAL A 139 5.50 6.49 43.00
CA VAL A 139 6.26 6.39 44.25
C VAL A 139 5.36 6.44 45.50
N SER A 140 4.11 6.87 45.35
CA SER A 140 3.07 6.77 46.38
C SER A 140 2.39 5.41 46.27
N GLU A 141 2.43 4.59 47.32
CA GLU A 141 1.73 3.30 47.34
C GLU A 141 0.20 3.44 47.26
N SER A 142 -0.33 4.65 47.49
CA SER A 142 -1.77 4.95 47.46
C SER A 142 -2.27 5.48 46.11
N HIS A 143 -1.39 5.79 45.16
CA HIS A 143 -1.75 6.41 43.89
C HIS A 143 -0.98 5.82 42.70
N SER A 144 -1.59 5.88 41.52
CA SER A 144 -0.93 5.62 40.24
C SER A 144 -0.71 6.94 39.51
N ASN A 145 0.42 7.08 38.81
CA ASN A 145 0.58 8.17 37.87
C ASN A 145 -0.37 7.96 36.69
N ILE A 146 -0.91 9.04 36.14
CA ILE A 146 -1.97 9.00 35.13
C ILE A 146 -1.50 9.76 33.90
N SER A 147 -1.46 9.08 32.75
CA SER A 147 -1.36 9.73 31.43
C SER A 147 -2.69 9.56 30.71
N LYS A 148 -3.44 10.65 30.56
CA LYS A 148 -4.71 10.68 29.83
C LYS A 148 -4.51 11.35 28.48
N PHE A 149 -4.95 10.70 27.42
CA PHE A 149 -4.92 11.17 26.05
C PHE A 149 -6.37 11.41 25.60
N SER A 150 -6.72 12.66 25.36
CA SER A 150 -7.99 13.05 24.75
C SER A 150 -7.72 13.27 23.27
N ILE A 151 -8.24 12.37 22.44
CA ILE A 151 -7.88 12.23 21.03
C ILE A 151 -9.11 12.67 20.21
N THR A 152 -8.95 13.76 19.47
CA THR A 152 -9.98 14.34 18.59
C THR A 152 -9.67 13.99 17.13
N PRO A 153 -10.40 13.07 16.51
CA PRO A 153 -10.18 12.70 15.12
C PRO A 153 -10.66 13.77 14.15
N TYR A 154 -9.96 13.96 13.03
CA TYR A 154 -10.37 14.93 11.99
C TYR A 154 -10.23 14.42 10.55
N GLY A 155 -9.70 13.22 10.35
CA GLY A 155 -9.68 12.59 9.02
C GLY A 155 -9.23 11.13 9.09
N GLY A 156 -9.79 10.27 8.25
CA GLY A 156 -9.46 8.86 8.23
C GLY A 156 -9.39 8.31 6.81
N SER A 157 -8.40 7.45 6.54
CA SER A 157 -8.30 6.71 5.28
C SER A 157 -7.90 5.26 5.55
N PHE A 158 -8.29 4.36 4.67
CA PHE A 158 -7.89 2.97 4.76
C PHE A 158 -7.59 2.38 3.38
N GLU A 159 -6.71 1.40 3.36
CA GLU A 159 -6.45 0.61 2.16
C GLU A 159 -6.08 -0.84 2.50
N THR A 160 -6.39 -1.73 1.57
CA THR A 160 -5.87 -3.08 1.56
C THR A 160 -4.35 -3.04 1.41
N THR A 161 -3.66 -3.73 2.31
CA THR A 161 -2.20 -3.89 2.30
C THR A 161 -1.77 -5.23 1.73
N SER A 162 -2.61 -6.26 1.86
CA SER A 162 -2.38 -7.58 1.26
C SER A 162 -3.70 -8.33 1.07
N TYR A 163 -3.68 -9.30 0.16
CA TYR A 163 -4.77 -10.23 -0.10
C TYR A 163 -4.22 -11.65 -0.01
N ASP A 164 -4.88 -12.49 0.78
CA ASP A 164 -4.61 -13.92 0.84
C ASP A 164 -5.52 -14.64 -0.16
N ASP A 165 -4.95 -15.08 -1.28
CA ASP A 165 -5.65 -15.83 -2.33
C ASP A 165 -6.27 -17.15 -1.81
N GLU A 166 -5.62 -17.81 -0.83
CA GLU A 166 -6.04 -19.14 -0.36
C GLU A 166 -7.28 -19.03 0.54
N GLU A 167 -7.31 -18.02 1.42
CA GLU A 167 -8.38 -17.79 2.38
C GLU A 167 -9.40 -16.72 1.93
N SER A 168 -9.14 -16.05 0.79
CA SER A 168 -9.91 -14.89 0.29
C SER A 168 -10.01 -13.75 1.32
N GLU A 169 -8.89 -13.46 1.99
CA GLU A 169 -8.83 -12.48 3.10
C GLU A 169 -8.06 -11.21 2.69
N HIS A 170 -8.70 -10.06 2.84
CA HIS A 170 -8.04 -8.76 2.76
C HIS A 170 -7.51 -8.37 4.13
N HIS A 171 -6.26 -7.93 4.17
CA HIS A 171 -5.69 -7.20 5.31
C HIS A 171 -5.80 -5.72 5.01
N ILE A 172 -6.49 -4.97 5.86
CA ILE A 172 -6.84 -3.57 5.65
C ILE A 172 -6.23 -2.72 6.77
N LEU A 173 -5.43 -1.73 6.40
CA LEU A 173 -4.82 -0.77 7.31
C LEU A 173 -5.65 0.51 7.35
N PHE A 174 -6.06 0.91 8.56
CA PHE A 174 -6.75 2.15 8.82
C PHE A 174 -5.76 3.17 9.40
N LYS A 175 -5.81 4.39 8.88
CA LYS A 175 -5.03 5.55 9.32
C LYS A 175 -5.98 6.65 9.76
N LEU A 176 -5.79 7.14 10.97
CA LEU A 176 -6.62 8.16 11.60
C LEU A 176 -5.76 9.35 11.96
N GLN A 177 -6.03 10.49 11.35
CA GLN A 177 -5.43 11.77 11.68
C GLN A 177 -6.17 12.37 12.88
N VAL A 178 -5.40 12.78 13.89
CA VAL A 178 -5.94 13.18 15.20
C VAL A 178 -5.21 14.37 15.77
N HIS A 179 -5.93 15.18 16.55
CA HIS A 179 -5.35 16.10 17.51
C HIS A 179 -5.39 15.45 18.89
N ILE A 180 -4.28 15.46 19.61
CA ILE A 180 -4.14 14.81 20.91
C ILE A 180 -3.83 15.86 21.96
N THR A 181 -4.65 15.92 23.02
CA THR A 181 -4.33 16.61 24.26
C THR A 181 -3.99 15.56 25.32
N ARG A 182 -2.72 15.52 25.71
CA ARG A 182 -2.18 14.63 26.74
C ARG A 182 -2.05 15.38 28.07
N THR A 183 -2.63 14.83 29.12
CA THR A 183 -2.48 15.28 30.49
C THR A 183 -1.75 14.22 31.31
N ASP A 184 -0.61 14.58 31.89
CA ASP A 184 0.16 13.72 32.76
C ASP A 184 0.04 14.20 34.21
N THR A 185 -0.38 13.33 35.12
CA THR A 185 -0.43 13.59 36.55
C THR A 185 0.52 12.65 37.27
N VAL A 186 1.51 13.22 37.94
CA VAL A 186 2.54 12.49 38.70
C VAL A 186 2.35 12.75 40.19
N TYR A 187 2.31 11.69 40.98
CA TYR A 187 2.16 11.75 42.43
C TYR A 187 3.50 11.61 43.15
N ASP A 188 3.70 12.42 44.18
CA ASP A 188 4.84 12.34 45.09
C ASP A 188 4.58 11.42 46.29
N VAL A 189 5.60 11.23 47.12
CA VAL A 189 5.54 10.30 48.29
C VAL A 189 4.54 10.74 49.36
N GLU A 190 4.18 12.02 49.42
CA GLU A 190 3.22 12.58 50.39
C GLU A 190 1.78 12.56 49.84
N GLY A 191 1.59 12.14 48.59
CA GLY A 191 0.31 12.15 47.89
C GLY A 191 -0.02 13.49 47.23
N GLY A 192 0.91 14.44 47.21
CA GLY A 192 0.82 15.63 46.37
C GLY A 192 0.95 15.25 44.89
N SER A 193 0.35 16.05 44.01
CA SER A 193 0.36 15.77 42.57
C SER A 193 0.73 17.00 41.75
N THR A 194 1.49 16.78 40.67
CA THR A 194 1.72 17.80 39.64
C THR A 194 1.13 17.33 38.31
N THR A 195 0.45 18.23 37.62
CA THR A 195 -0.17 17.95 36.32
C THR A 195 0.46 18.81 35.23
N SER A 196 0.85 18.18 34.12
CA SER A 196 1.32 18.85 32.90
C SER A 196 0.41 18.52 31.72
N GLU A 197 0.36 19.41 30.74
CA GLU A 197 -0.44 19.26 29.53
C GLU A 197 0.40 19.51 28.28
N HIS A 198 0.22 18.67 27.26
CA HIS A 198 0.86 18.79 25.96
C HIS A 198 -0.16 18.50 24.86
N SER A 199 -0.18 19.33 23.81
CA SER A 199 -1.07 19.12 22.66
C SER A 199 -0.28 19.06 21.36
N TYR A 200 -0.63 18.12 20.49
CA TYR A 200 0.03 17.88 19.21
C TYR A 200 -0.88 17.13 18.23
N ASP A 201 -0.59 17.22 16.93
CA ASP A 201 -1.23 16.41 15.89
C ASP A 201 -0.43 15.13 15.65
N ASP A 202 -1.12 14.03 15.34
CA ASP A 202 -0.51 12.73 15.08
C ASP A 202 -1.34 11.87 14.10
N GLU A 203 -0.78 10.75 13.64
CA GLU A 203 -1.47 9.72 12.87
C GLU A 203 -1.48 8.40 13.64
N LEU A 204 -2.67 7.92 13.99
CA LEU A 204 -2.87 6.64 14.66
C LEU A 204 -3.26 5.57 13.64
N ILE A 205 -2.79 4.35 13.87
CA ILE A 205 -3.02 3.23 12.94
C ILE A 205 -3.58 2.01 13.67
N PHE A 206 -4.57 1.38 13.05
CA PHE A 206 -5.05 0.05 13.42
C PHE A 206 -5.24 -0.79 12.17
N ALA A 207 -5.21 -2.11 12.31
CA ALA A 207 -5.31 -3.01 11.15
C ALA A 207 -6.37 -4.07 11.40
N THR A 208 -7.02 -4.46 10.32
CA THR A 208 -8.09 -5.45 10.32
C THR A 208 -7.88 -6.49 9.24
N ARG A 209 -8.58 -7.62 9.39
CA ARG A 209 -8.66 -8.69 8.40
C ARG A 209 -10.12 -9.02 8.13
N THR A 210 -10.48 -9.23 6.87
CA THR A 210 -11.83 -9.69 6.51
C THR A 210 -12.02 -11.17 6.85
N VAL A 211 -13.27 -11.59 7.11
CA VAL A 211 -13.60 -12.99 7.35
C VAL A 211 -14.71 -13.43 6.39
N GLY A 212 -14.48 -14.50 5.65
CA GLY A 212 -15.47 -15.06 4.72
C GLY A 212 -15.86 -14.08 3.61
N PHE A 213 -14.92 -13.23 3.19
CA PHE A 213 -15.17 -12.24 2.16
C PHE A 213 -15.24 -12.92 0.80
N LEU A 214 -16.35 -12.69 0.09
CA LEU A 214 -16.52 -13.11 -1.29
C LEU A 214 -16.40 -11.86 -2.14
N ASP A 215 -15.41 -11.83 -3.05
CA ASP A 215 -15.27 -10.73 -4.00
C ASP A 215 -16.57 -10.59 -4.81
N PRO A 216 -17.31 -9.47 -4.70
CA PRO A 216 -18.57 -9.28 -5.41
C PRO A 216 -18.39 -9.15 -6.93
N TYR A 217 -17.14 -9.05 -7.40
CA TYR A 217 -16.77 -8.88 -8.78
C TYR A 217 -15.80 -9.99 -9.24
N PRO A 218 -16.09 -11.29 -9.08
CA PRO A 218 -15.11 -12.35 -9.35
C PRO A 218 -14.50 -12.22 -10.76
N MET A 219 -13.16 -12.25 -10.86
CA MET A 219 -12.49 -12.27 -12.16
C MET A 219 -12.88 -13.54 -12.92
N GLN A 220 -13.28 -13.39 -14.18
CA GLN A 220 -13.62 -14.52 -15.02
C GLN A 220 -12.34 -15.25 -15.46
N ASP A 221 -12.35 -16.59 -15.43
CA ASP A 221 -11.24 -17.46 -15.82
C ASP A 221 -10.63 -17.14 -17.20
N ALA A 222 -11.40 -16.51 -18.10
CA ALA A 222 -10.95 -16.11 -19.43
C ALA A 222 -9.77 -15.11 -19.38
N ASP A 223 -9.65 -14.30 -18.33
CA ASP A 223 -8.58 -13.31 -18.16
C ASP A 223 -7.32 -13.91 -17.50
N ILE A 224 -7.49 -14.98 -16.71
CA ILE A 224 -6.42 -15.66 -15.95
C ILE A 224 -5.64 -16.65 -16.84
N VAL A 225 -6.32 -17.33 -17.77
CA VAL A 225 -5.74 -18.42 -18.56
C VAL A 225 -4.72 -17.93 -19.60
N GLN A 226 -4.71 -16.66 -20.00
CA GLN A 226 -3.78 -16.19 -21.03
C GLN A 226 -2.33 -16.04 -20.58
N LYS A 227 -2.01 -15.96 -19.27
CA LYS A 227 -0.64 -15.65 -18.82
C LYS A 227 -0.26 -16.27 -17.47
N ALA A 228 -0.46 -17.57 -17.30
CA ALA A 228 0.08 -18.31 -16.15
C ALA A 228 1.63 -18.37 -16.20
N GLY A 229 2.29 -17.30 -15.76
CA GLY A 229 3.70 -17.26 -15.39
C GLY A 229 3.84 -17.29 -13.86
N THR A 230 4.63 -18.23 -13.36
CA THR A 230 5.01 -18.52 -11.96
C THR A 230 4.56 -17.52 -10.87
N LYS A 231 3.55 -17.91 -10.07
CA LYS A 231 3.13 -17.19 -8.85
C LYS A 231 4.22 -17.31 -7.76
N GLY A 232 4.69 -16.19 -7.20
CA GLY A 232 5.51 -16.13 -5.98
C GLY A 232 4.67 -15.81 -4.74
N LYS A 233 5.27 -15.89 -3.55
CA LYS A 233 4.60 -15.58 -2.27
C LYS A 233 5.20 -14.32 -1.63
N TRP A 234 4.33 -13.51 -1.01
CA TRP A 234 4.73 -12.34 -0.22
C TRP A 234 4.84 -12.73 1.25
N GLU A 235 5.96 -12.36 1.88
CA GLU A 235 6.21 -12.62 3.29
C GLU A 235 6.45 -11.31 4.05
N TYR A 236 5.83 -11.19 5.22
CA TYR A 236 6.05 -10.09 6.16
C TYR A 236 7.20 -10.44 7.11
N TYR A 237 8.22 -9.58 7.19
CA TYR A 237 9.40 -9.86 8.03
C TYR A 237 10.00 -8.59 8.65
N LYS A 238 10.75 -8.76 9.74
CA LYS A 238 11.53 -7.70 10.40
C LYS A 238 13.01 -7.86 10.06
N PRO A 239 13.62 -6.95 9.29
CA PRO A 239 15.07 -6.96 9.05
C PRO A 239 15.85 -6.62 10.34
N GLU A 240 17.06 -7.16 10.52
CA GLU A 240 17.89 -6.93 11.72
C GLU A 240 18.19 -5.43 11.99
N ASP A 241 18.23 -4.61 10.93
CA ASP A 241 18.65 -3.19 11.01
C ASP A 241 17.58 -2.17 10.57
N ARG A 242 16.32 -2.58 10.39
CA ARG A 242 15.24 -1.71 9.87
C ARG A 242 13.88 -2.00 10.49
N GLN A 243 12.96 -1.06 10.30
CA GLN A 243 11.54 -1.28 10.57
C GLN A 243 10.96 -2.39 9.68
N TRP A 244 9.82 -2.95 10.10
CA TRP A 244 9.13 -4.03 9.40
C TRP A 244 8.91 -3.75 7.91
N GLY A 245 9.06 -4.78 7.07
CA GLY A 245 8.95 -4.64 5.62
C GLY A 245 8.50 -5.93 4.92
N PHE A 246 8.27 -5.81 3.61
CA PHE A 246 7.81 -6.91 2.77
C PHE A 246 8.95 -7.45 1.89
N ARG A 247 9.00 -8.77 1.70
CA ARG A 247 9.88 -9.42 0.72
C ARG A 247 9.07 -10.35 -0.18
N TYR A 248 9.33 -10.28 -1.48
CA TYR A 248 8.82 -11.24 -2.45
C TYR A 248 9.83 -12.37 -2.64
N THR A 249 9.41 -13.60 -2.38
CA THR A 249 10.23 -14.80 -2.64
C THR A 249 9.78 -15.42 -3.97
N PHE A 250 10.65 -15.34 -4.98
CA PHE A 250 10.47 -16.14 -6.20
C PHE A 250 10.68 -17.61 -5.84
N GLY A 251 9.67 -18.44 -6.08
CA GLY A 251 9.79 -19.89 -6.03
C GLY A 251 10.90 -20.34 -6.98
N GLY A 252 12.02 -20.78 -6.43
CA GLY A 252 13.19 -21.19 -7.20
C GLY A 252 12.94 -22.50 -7.94
N THR A 253 12.48 -22.42 -9.19
CA THR A 253 12.63 -23.54 -10.13
C THR A 253 14.07 -23.61 -10.62
N LYS A 254 14.73 -24.74 -10.34
CA LYS A 254 16.04 -25.11 -10.86
C LYS A 254 16.14 -24.77 -12.35
N SER A 255 17.21 -24.06 -12.70
CA SER A 255 17.62 -23.73 -14.06
C SER A 255 17.47 -24.92 -15.02
N LYS A 256 16.63 -24.77 -16.04
CA LYS A 256 16.73 -25.55 -17.28
C LYS A 256 16.47 -24.67 -18.50
N HIS A 257 17.55 -24.54 -19.27
CA HIS A 257 17.66 -24.25 -20.69
C HIS A 257 17.08 -22.94 -21.27
N THR A 258 18.02 -22.18 -21.84
CA THR A 258 17.87 -21.12 -22.83
C THR A 258 16.98 -21.54 -24.00
N GLU A 259 15.77 -20.98 -24.10
CA GLU A 259 14.95 -21.06 -25.29
C GLU A 259 15.09 -19.80 -26.14
N HIS A 260 15.29 -20.02 -27.43
CA HIS A 260 15.57 -19.03 -28.46
C HIS A 260 14.40 -18.06 -28.67
N ALA A 261 14.72 -16.79 -28.93
CA ALA A 261 13.75 -15.77 -29.31
C ALA A 261 12.97 -16.21 -30.56
N GLY A 262 11.63 -16.22 -30.46
CA GLY A 262 10.73 -16.64 -31.55
C GLY A 262 10.83 -15.75 -32.81
N PRO A 263 10.31 -16.22 -33.96
CA PRO A 263 10.53 -15.63 -35.28
C PRO A 263 10.08 -14.17 -35.41
N LEU A 264 9.09 -13.72 -34.63
CA LEU A 264 8.66 -12.31 -34.59
C LEU A 264 9.67 -11.39 -33.89
N ALA A 265 10.33 -11.87 -32.83
CA ALA A 265 11.40 -11.12 -32.16
C ALA A 265 12.65 -11.02 -33.05
N THR A 266 12.94 -12.06 -33.84
CA THR A 266 14.03 -12.05 -34.84
C THR A 266 13.80 -10.99 -35.92
N ILE A 267 12.55 -10.81 -36.37
CA ILE A 267 12.17 -9.78 -37.35
C ILE A 267 12.34 -8.38 -36.74
N PHE A 268 11.89 -8.15 -35.51
CA PHE A 268 12.05 -6.86 -34.83
C PHE A 268 13.51 -6.48 -34.63
N ILE A 269 14.35 -7.42 -34.18
CA ILE A 269 15.79 -7.19 -34.00
C ILE A 269 16.46 -6.90 -35.35
N SER A 270 16.04 -7.57 -36.42
CA SER A 270 16.58 -7.37 -37.77
C SER A 270 16.22 -6.00 -38.34
N ILE A 271 14.97 -5.54 -38.17
CA ILE A 271 14.53 -4.20 -38.58
C ILE A 271 15.26 -3.12 -37.78
N LEU A 272 15.43 -3.31 -36.47
CA LEU A 272 16.17 -2.41 -35.61
C LEU A 272 17.66 -2.33 -36.01
N ALA A 273 18.29 -3.46 -36.33
CA ALA A 273 19.68 -3.52 -36.78
C ALA A 273 19.90 -2.85 -38.15
N ILE A 274 18.95 -2.98 -39.08
CA ILE A 274 18.98 -2.29 -40.37
C ILE A 274 18.81 -0.77 -40.17
N LEU A 275 17.89 -0.35 -39.31
CA LEU A 275 17.66 1.06 -38.98
C LEU A 275 18.89 1.69 -38.30
N LEU A 276 19.52 0.98 -37.36
CA LEU A 276 20.76 1.43 -36.72
C LEU A 276 21.92 1.50 -37.72
N SER A 277 22.02 0.54 -38.65
CA SER A 277 23.03 0.57 -39.72
C SER A 277 22.83 1.75 -40.68
N ILE A 278 21.59 2.19 -40.90
CA ILE A 278 21.28 3.39 -41.70
C ILE A 278 21.52 4.68 -40.90
N LEU A 279 21.20 4.70 -39.60
CA LEU A 279 21.38 5.86 -38.72
C LEU A 279 22.86 6.15 -38.40
N PHE A 280 23.67 5.10 -38.23
CA PHE A 280 25.06 5.20 -37.78
C PHE A 280 26.10 4.78 -38.83
N GLY A 281 25.68 4.21 -39.96
CA GLY A 281 26.58 3.68 -41.01
C GLY A 281 26.87 4.60 -42.19
N ASN A 282 26.68 5.92 -42.07
CA ASN A 282 27.16 6.87 -43.09
C ASN A 282 28.09 7.94 -42.52
N THR A 283 29.18 7.48 -41.91
CA THR A 283 30.45 8.21 -41.81
C THR A 283 31.61 7.22 -41.91
N GLY A 284 32.27 7.13 -43.08
CA GLY A 284 33.56 6.47 -43.24
C GLY A 284 33.65 5.51 -44.44
N GLY A 285 34.02 6.02 -45.61
CA GLY A 285 34.16 5.23 -46.83
C GLY A 285 35.36 4.28 -46.83
N PHE A 286 35.17 3.12 -47.46
CA PHE A 286 36.27 2.29 -47.97
C PHE A 286 36.53 2.66 -49.44
N ILE A 287 37.69 3.27 -49.71
CA ILE A 287 38.31 3.22 -51.03
C ILE A 287 39.29 2.02 -50.98
N PRO A 288 39.14 0.99 -51.82
CA PRO A 288 40.21 0.03 -52.05
C PRO A 288 41.16 0.59 -53.12
N THR A 289 42.38 0.95 -52.74
CA THR A 289 43.50 1.08 -53.69
C THR A 289 44.35 -0.19 -53.61
N VAL A 290 44.44 -0.87 -54.75
CA VAL A 290 45.18 -2.12 -55.02
C VAL A 290 46.69 -1.86 -54.98
N PRO A 291 47.56 -2.83 -54.59
CA PRO A 291 48.99 -2.74 -54.86
C PRO A 291 49.31 -3.25 -56.28
N ALA A 292 50.12 -2.51 -57.03
CA ALA A 292 50.82 -2.98 -58.21
C ALA A 292 52.26 -2.45 -58.17
N GLY A 293 53.23 -3.37 -58.14
CA GLY A 293 54.66 -3.08 -58.33
C GLY A 293 55.40 -2.64 -57.08
#